data_AF-A0A7C1I7K1-F1
#
_entry.id   AF-A0A7C1I7K1-F1
#
_cell.length_a   1.000
_cell.length_b   1.000
_cell.length_c   1.000
_cell.angle_alpha   90.00
_cell.angle_beta   90.00
_cell.angle_gamma   90.00
#
_symmetry.space_group_name_H-M   'P 1'
#
loop_
_entity.id
_entity.type
_entity.pdbx_description
1 polymer ?
#
loop_
_entity_poly.entity_id
_entity_poly.type
_entity_poly.pdbx_seq_one_letter_code
_entity_poly.pdbx_strand_id
1 'polypeptide(L)'
;KTIESLLEREELGSTGVGQSIAIPHSKTNGVKELVGVFGVSKKGIDFDALDGEPVNIFFLLLAPEGAAGLMLKALARVSNFLKNKYYRKKILESRDVDAIIKIIEEEEKTKQ
;
A
#
# COMPACT_ATOMS: atom_id res chain seq x y z
N LYS A 1 -2.69 18.45 -7.83
CA LYS A 1 -3.68 18.00 -6.84
C LYS A 1 -3.38 16.61 -6.29
N THR A 2 -3.94 15.48 -6.76
CA THR A 2 -3.65 14.17 -6.10
C THR A 2 -2.18 13.75 -6.13
N ILE A 3 -1.51 13.83 -7.29
CA ILE A 3 -0.08 13.47 -7.40
C ILE A 3 0.76 14.39 -6.54
N GLU A 4 0.50 15.69 -6.58
CA GLU A 4 1.18 16.71 -5.78
C GLU A 4 1.06 16.44 -4.28
N SER A 5 -0.14 16.15 -3.75
CA SER A 5 -0.32 15.82 -2.33
C SER A 5 0.40 14.52 -1.91
N LEU A 6 0.52 13.55 -2.83
CA LEU A 6 1.32 12.35 -2.57
C LEU A 6 2.81 12.69 -2.50
N LEU A 7 3.33 13.51 -3.41
CA LEU A 7 4.72 13.94 -3.40
C LEU A 7 5.04 14.76 -2.14
N GLU A 8 4.20 15.74 -1.79
CA GLU A 8 4.34 16.52 -0.55
C GLU A 8 4.37 15.61 0.70
N ARG A 9 3.56 14.53 0.71
CA ARG A 9 3.63 13.54 1.78
C ARG A 9 4.95 12.79 1.76
N GLU A 10 5.39 12.31 0.59
CA GLU A 10 6.61 11.53 0.45
C GLU A 10 7.87 12.35 0.84
N GLU A 11 7.86 13.66 0.60
CA GLU A 11 8.93 14.60 1.02
C GLU A 11 9.11 14.68 2.55
N LEU A 12 8.08 14.39 3.34
CA LEU A 12 8.19 14.30 4.80
C LEU A 12 8.99 13.07 5.26
N GLY A 13 9.22 12.13 4.35
CA GLY A 13 9.93 10.87 4.59
C GLY A 13 9.25 9.72 3.88
N SER A 14 10.08 8.82 3.35
CA SER A 14 9.65 7.66 2.57
C SER A 14 8.55 6.87 3.28
N THR A 15 7.56 6.46 2.50
CA THR A 15 6.51 5.51 2.88
C THR A 15 6.89 4.06 2.54
N GLY A 16 8.12 3.83 2.09
CA GLY A 16 8.78 2.54 2.03
C GLY A 16 9.10 2.01 3.43
N VAL A 17 8.27 1.09 3.92
CA VAL A 17 8.37 0.55 5.30
C VAL A 17 9.35 -0.62 5.44
N GLY A 18 10.05 -0.95 4.34
CA GLY A 18 10.96 -2.09 4.24
C GLY A 18 10.26 -3.40 3.87
N GLN A 19 11.05 -4.47 3.75
CA GLN A 19 10.60 -5.81 3.33
C GLN A 19 9.88 -5.77 1.97
N SER A 20 10.40 -4.95 1.05
CA SER A 20 9.88 -4.73 -0.30
C SER A 20 8.49 -4.08 -0.37
N ILE A 21 8.06 -3.35 0.67
CA ILE A 21 6.73 -2.73 0.75
C ILE A 21 6.84 -1.20 0.82
N ALA A 22 5.97 -0.52 0.08
CA ALA A 22 5.60 0.87 0.34
C ALA A 22 4.09 1.00 0.48
N ILE A 23 3.67 1.95 1.31
CA ILE A 23 2.26 2.28 1.49
C ILE A 23 2.09 3.80 1.27
N PRO A 24 2.25 4.30 0.03
CA PRO A 24 2.03 5.71 -0.27
C PRO A 24 0.61 6.11 0.13
N HIS A 25 0.43 7.29 0.69
CA HIS A 25 -0.89 7.71 1.13
C HIS A 25 -1.04 9.23 1.15
N SER A 26 -2.21 9.74 0.83
CA SER A 26 -2.49 11.16 1.01
C SER A 26 -3.97 11.46 1.18
N LYS A 27 -4.26 12.58 1.86
CA LYS A 27 -5.56 13.24 1.77
C LYS A 27 -5.55 14.08 0.49
N THR A 28 -6.66 14.08 -0.26
CA THR A 28 -6.76 14.83 -1.51
C THR A 28 -8.23 15.14 -1.82
N ASN A 29 -8.47 16.24 -2.54
CA ASN A 29 -9.77 16.56 -3.12
C ASN A 29 -10.07 15.80 -4.43
N GLY A 30 -9.13 14.97 -4.90
CA GLY A 30 -9.28 14.17 -6.12
C GLY A 30 -10.10 12.89 -5.96
N VAL A 31 -10.49 12.52 -4.72
CA VAL A 31 -11.37 11.37 -4.44
C VAL A 31 -12.50 11.80 -3.51
N LYS A 32 -13.67 11.17 -3.64
CA LYS A 32 -14.86 11.44 -2.81
C LYS A 32 -15.00 10.48 -1.63
N GLU A 33 -14.26 9.37 -1.67
CA GLU A 33 -14.28 8.30 -0.68
C GLU A 33 -12.87 7.72 -0.51
N LEU A 34 -12.68 6.82 0.46
CA LEU A 34 -11.41 6.12 0.62
C LEU A 34 -11.18 5.19 -0.58
N VAL A 35 -10.06 5.39 -1.27
CA VAL A 35 -9.64 4.58 -2.42
C VAL A 35 -8.33 3.86 -2.07
N GLY A 36 -8.29 2.56 -2.29
CA GLY A 36 -7.07 1.75 -2.25
C GLY A 36 -6.64 1.34 -3.65
N VAL A 37 -5.35 1.40 -3.94
CA VAL A 37 -4.76 0.91 -5.20
C VAL A 37 -3.62 -0.02 -4.89
N PHE A 38 -3.64 -1.21 -5.48
CA PHE A 38 -2.61 -2.22 -5.32
C PHE A 38 -1.73 -2.31 -6.57
N GLY A 39 -0.41 -2.26 -6.38
CA GLY A 39 0.57 -2.35 -7.47
C GLY A 39 1.72 -3.30 -7.11
N VAL A 40 2.19 -4.04 -8.10
CA VAL A 40 3.36 -4.92 -7.95
C VAL A 40 4.38 -4.63 -9.05
N SER A 41 5.58 -4.20 -8.67
CA SER A 41 6.74 -4.15 -9.56
C SER A 41 7.54 -5.44 -9.46
N LYS A 42 7.65 -6.18 -10.57
CA LYS A 42 8.44 -7.43 -10.62
C LYS A 42 9.94 -7.19 -10.45
N LYS A 43 10.45 -6.07 -10.94
CA LYS A 43 11.88 -5.72 -10.84
C LYS A 43 12.23 -5.00 -9.54
N GLY A 44 11.24 -4.50 -8.82
CA GLY A 44 11.45 -3.56 -7.72
C GLY A 44 11.64 -2.14 -8.25
N ILE A 45 11.46 -1.16 -7.37
CA ILE A 45 11.68 0.27 -7.62
C ILE A 45 12.47 0.80 -6.43
N ASP A 46 13.52 1.58 -6.71
CA ASP A 46 14.20 2.35 -5.68
C ASP A 46 13.25 3.43 -5.15
N PHE A 47 12.96 3.36 -3.85
CA PHE A 47 11.90 4.13 -3.20
C PHE A 47 12.35 4.68 -1.84
N ASP A 48 13.67 4.77 -1.62
CA ASP A 48 14.26 5.21 -0.35
C ASP A 48 13.67 4.50 0.87
N ALA A 49 13.42 3.19 0.76
CA ALA A 49 12.80 2.41 1.81
C ALA A 49 13.68 2.39 3.07
N LEU A 50 13.04 2.23 4.24
CA LEU A 50 13.72 2.27 5.55
C LEU A 50 14.91 1.31 5.68
N ASP A 51 14.85 0.15 5.01
CA ASP A 51 15.91 -0.87 5.02
C ASP A 51 16.90 -0.73 3.84
N GLY A 52 16.72 0.26 2.97
CA GLY A 52 17.55 0.50 1.79
C GLY A 52 17.29 -0.47 0.62
N GLU A 53 16.32 -1.36 0.74
CA GLU A 53 16.01 -2.36 -0.28
C GLU A 53 14.95 -1.86 -1.28
N PRO A 54 14.98 -2.31 -2.55
CA PRO A 54 13.94 -1.97 -3.52
C PRO A 54 12.54 -2.41 -3.09
N VAL A 55 11.54 -1.59 -3.44
CA VAL A 55 10.13 -1.87 -3.16
C VAL A 55 9.48 -2.59 -4.35
N ASN A 56 8.81 -3.70 -4.06
CA ASN A 56 8.05 -4.46 -5.06
C ASN A 56 6.55 -4.31 -4.89
N ILE A 57 6.06 -4.19 -3.66
CA ILE A 57 4.63 -4.15 -3.33
C ILE A 57 4.26 -2.73 -2.92
N PHE A 58 3.30 -2.15 -3.63
CA PHE A 58 2.77 -0.83 -3.37
C PHE A 58 1.29 -0.93 -3.03
N PHE A 59 0.89 -0.33 -1.90
CA PHE A 59 -0.51 -0.14 -1.57
C PHE A 59 -0.77 1.35 -1.35
N LEU A 60 -1.28 2.02 -2.38
CA LEU A 60 -1.63 3.44 -2.32
C LEU A 60 -2.98 3.61 -1.62
N LEU A 61 -3.07 4.55 -0.67
CA LEU A 61 -4.31 4.96 -0.02
C LEU A 61 -4.61 6.44 -0.24
N LEU A 62 -5.76 6.75 -0.83
CA LEU A 62 -6.25 8.11 -1.00
C LEU A 62 -7.54 8.30 -0.21
N ALA A 63 -7.65 9.38 0.54
CA ALA A 63 -8.89 9.71 1.24
C ALA A 63 -9.30 11.17 0.99
N PRO A 64 -10.61 11.48 1.06
CA PRO A 64 -11.07 12.85 1.01
C PRO A 64 -10.55 13.65 2.21
N GLU A 65 -10.53 14.97 2.06
CA GLU A 65 -10.27 15.88 3.18
C GLU A 65 -11.27 15.62 4.32
N GLY A 66 -10.79 15.62 5.57
CA GLY A 66 -11.60 15.30 6.77
C GLY A 66 -11.67 13.82 7.16
N ALA A 67 -11.23 12.87 6.32
CA ALA A 67 -11.32 11.43 6.60
C ALA A 67 -10.10 10.84 7.35
N ALA A 68 -9.45 11.61 8.24
CA ALA A 68 -8.21 11.20 8.90
C ALA A 68 -8.34 9.89 9.72
N GLY A 69 -9.41 9.75 10.50
CA GLY A 69 -9.64 8.53 11.29
C GLY A 69 -9.84 7.28 10.43
N LEU A 70 -10.50 7.42 9.28
CA LEU A 70 -10.68 6.33 8.32
C LEU A 70 -9.35 5.93 7.67
N MET A 71 -8.54 6.92 7.28
CA MET A 71 -7.20 6.68 6.72
C MET A 71 -6.29 5.92 7.69
N LEU A 72 -6.25 6.32 8.97
CA LEU A 72 -5.43 5.62 9.97
C LEU A 72 -5.84 4.15 10.15
N LYS A 73 -7.15 3.87 10.16
CA LYS A 73 -7.65 2.49 10.20
C LYS A 73 -7.23 1.69 8.97
N ALA A 74 -7.34 2.29 7.78
CA ALA A 74 -6.92 1.67 6.53
C ALA A 74 -5.41 1.37 6.50
N LEU A 75 -4.58 2.35 6.90
CA LEU A 75 -3.13 2.20 7.02
C LEU A 75 -2.75 1.05 7.95
N ALA A 76 -3.37 0.98 9.14
CA ALA A 76 -3.12 -0.10 10.09
C ALA A 76 -3.51 -1.47 9.51
N ARG A 77 -4.67 -1.55 8.83
CA ARG A 77 -5.16 -2.78 8.21
C ARG A 77 -4.23 -3.29 7.11
N VAL A 78 -3.82 -2.40 6.20
CA VAL A 78 -2.90 -2.69 5.09
C VAL A 78 -1.52 -3.05 5.62
N SER A 79 -0.99 -2.28 6.57
CA SER A 79 0.30 -2.57 7.21
C SER A 79 0.33 -3.95 7.85
N ASN A 80 -0.73 -4.33 8.57
CA ASN A 80 -0.82 -5.66 9.20
C ASN A 80 -0.94 -6.81 8.18
N PHE A 81 -1.68 -6.60 7.08
CA PHE A 81 -1.75 -7.56 5.99
C PHE A 81 -0.37 -7.79 5.37
N LEU A 82 0.29 -6.71 4.95
CA LEU A 82 1.56 -6.78 4.24
C LEU A 82 2.72 -7.17 5.15
N LYS A 83 2.65 -6.96 6.48
CA LYS A 83 3.65 -7.48 7.43
C LYS A 83 3.71 -9.01 7.49
N ASN A 84 2.69 -9.72 7.02
CA ASN A 84 2.71 -11.18 7.00
C ASN A 84 3.54 -11.71 5.81
N LYS A 85 4.65 -12.39 6.12
CA LYS A 85 5.57 -12.98 5.14
C LYS A 85 4.90 -13.98 4.19
N TYR A 86 3.90 -14.74 4.67
CA TYR A 86 3.17 -15.70 3.83
C TYR A 86 2.44 -14.99 2.69
N TYR A 87 1.67 -13.94 3.01
CA TYR A 87 0.92 -13.19 2.00
C TYR A 87 1.85 -12.43 1.05
N ARG A 88 2.91 -11.78 1.54
CA ARG A 88 3.90 -11.13 0.66
C ARG A 88 4.50 -12.09 -0.36
N LYS A 89 4.91 -13.28 0.08
CA LYS A 89 5.50 -14.28 -0.81
C LYS A 89 4.53 -14.68 -1.92
N LYS A 90 3.28 -14.99 -1.57
CA LYS A 90 2.23 -15.33 -2.55
C LYS A 90 1.98 -14.20 -3.56
N ILE A 91 1.97 -12.95 -3.11
CA ILE A 91 1.79 -11.78 -3.99
C ILE A 91 2.96 -11.66 -4.98
N LEU A 92 4.20 -11.79 -4.51
CA LEU A 92 5.39 -11.68 -5.37
C LEU A 92 5.45 -12.80 -6.42
N GLU A 93 4.99 -14.00 -6.07
CA GLU A 93 4.92 -15.18 -6.95
C GLU A 93 3.70 -15.17 -7.90
N SER A 94 2.69 -14.33 -7.64
CA SER A 94 1.46 -14.25 -8.45
C SER A 94 1.75 -13.74 -9.86
N ARG A 95 1.04 -14.29 -10.85
CA ARG A 95 1.26 -13.98 -12.28
C ARG A 95 0.23 -13.04 -12.88
N ASP A 96 -0.91 -12.88 -12.21
CA ASP A 96 -2.04 -12.08 -12.68
C ASP A 96 -2.76 -11.41 -11.49
N VAL A 97 -3.68 -10.51 -11.84
CA VAL A 97 -4.47 -9.72 -10.89
C VAL A 97 -5.45 -10.59 -10.11
N ASP A 98 -6.06 -11.60 -10.76
CA ASP A 98 -7.05 -12.47 -10.14
C ASP A 98 -6.45 -13.30 -8.99
N ALA A 99 -5.21 -13.77 -9.14
CA ALA A 99 -4.48 -14.46 -8.09
C ALA A 99 -4.24 -13.55 -6.87
N ILE A 100 -3.88 -12.27 -7.10
CA ILE A 100 -3.67 -11.30 -6.02
C ILE A 100 -4.99 -11.02 -5.29
N ILE A 101 -6.10 -10.84 -6.02
CA ILE A 101 -7.43 -10.64 -5.43
C ILE A 101 -7.79 -11.83 -4.53
N LYS A 102 -7.62 -13.07 -4.99
CA LYS A 102 -7.88 -14.28 -4.19
C LYS A 102 -7.06 -14.34 -2.91
N ILE A 103 -5.81 -13.87 -2.95
CA ILE A 103 -4.92 -13.82 -1.76
C ILE A 103 -5.46 -12.82 -0.73
N ILE A 104 -5.96 -11.67 -1.18
CA ILE A 104 -6.55 -10.65 -0.30
C ILE A 104 -7.84 -11.20 0.33
N GLU A 105 -8.71 -11.85 -0.46
CA GLU A 105 -9.94 -12.49 0.02
C GLU A 105 -9.68 -13.62 1.04
N GLU A 106 -8.64 -14.43 0.82
CA GLU A 106 -8.20 -15.47 1.77
C GLU A 106 -7.82 -14.86 3.12
N GLU A 107 -7.11 -13.73 3.10
CA GLU A 107 -6.69 -13.04 4.31
C GLU A 107 -7.85 -12.41 5.07
N GLU A 108 -8.84 -11.87 4.37
CA GLU A 108 -10.08 -11.35 4.98
C GLU A 108 -10.87 -12.45 5.69
N LYS A 109 -11.01 -13.64 5.08
CA LYS A 109 -11.72 -14.78 5.67
C LYS A 109 -11.05 -15.31 6.93
N THR A 110 -9.73 -15.20 7.03
CA THR A 110 -8.96 -15.67 8.19
C THR A 110 -9.14 -14.77 9.43
N LYS A 111 -9.66 -13.54 9.24
CA LYS A 111 -9.88 -12.55 10.30
C LYS A 111 -11.33 -12.38 10.72
N GLN A 112 -12.26 -13.12 10.11
CA GLN A 112 -13.65 -13.28 10.57
C GLN A 112 -13.73 -14.44 11.56
#